data_AF-A0A959AWA7-F1
#
_entry.id   AF-A0A959AWA7-F1
#
_cell.length_a   1.000
_cell.length_b   1.000
_cell.length_c   1.000
_cell.angle_alpha   90.00
_cell.angle_beta   90.00
_cell.angle_gamma   90.00
#
_symmetry.space_group_name_H-M   'P 1'
#
loop_
_entity.id
_entity.type
_entity.pdbx_description
1 polymer ?
#
loop_
_entity_poly.entity_id
_entity_poly.type
_entity_poly.pdbx_seq_one_letter_code
_entity_poly.pdbx_strand_id
1 'polypeptide(L)'
;VILTPGDLGKPQLTQADLYGGETEEEAAAIFRNVLNNEGSPAQFEVVTANAGLAIHCLKPGSSLEDCIEEAKESLRSKRALQAFQNLVN
;
A
#
# COMPACT_ATOMS: atom_id res chain seq x y z
N VAL A 1 5.32 6.99 -19.36
CA VAL A 1 4.23 7.87 -18.88
C VAL A 1 4.57 8.27 -17.45
N ILE A 2 4.39 9.53 -17.08
CA ILE A 2 4.49 9.96 -15.68
C ILE A 2 3.08 9.94 -15.12
N LEU A 3 2.89 9.26 -13.97
CA LEU A 3 1.61 9.20 -13.27
C LEU A 3 1.65 10.17 -12.09
N THR A 4 0.62 10.99 -11.96
CA THR A 4 0.38 11.85 -10.80
C THR A 4 -0.58 11.17 -9.83
N PRO A 5 -0.64 11.59 -8.55
CA PRO A 5 -1.66 11.08 -7.63
C PRO A 5 -3.10 11.26 -8.14
N GLY A 6 -3.36 12.35 -8.87
CA GLY A 6 -4.66 12.61 -9.48
C GLY A 6 -5.05 11.58 -10.54
N ASP A 7 -4.09 11.09 -11.33
CA ASP A 7 -4.33 10.02 -12.31
C ASP A 7 -4.71 8.69 -11.65
N LEU A 8 -4.46 8.54 -10.34
CA LEU A 8 -4.79 7.36 -9.55
C LEU A 8 -6.05 7.53 -8.70
N GLY A 9 -6.72 8.69 -8.79
CA GLY A 9 -7.84 9.05 -7.89
C GLY A 9 -7.41 9.21 -6.43
N LYS A 10 -6.15 9.56 -6.17
CA LYS A 10 -5.55 9.62 -4.83
C LYS A 10 -5.20 11.05 -4.42
N PRO A 11 -5.20 11.34 -3.10
CA PRO A 11 -4.76 12.64 -2.61
C PRO A 11 -3.27 12.83 -2.88
N GLN A 12 -2.87 14.09 -3.10
CA GLN A 12 -1.46 14.45 -3.06
C GLN A 12 -1.01 14.50 -1.60
N LEU A 13 0.02 13.72 -1.28
CA LEU A 13 0.60 13.62 0.06
C LEU A 13 1.92 14.40 0.13
N THR A 14 2.23 14.89 1.32
CA THR A 14 3.53 15.48 1.64
C THR A 14 4.50 14.41 2.11
N GLN A 15 5.80 14.72 2.14
CA GLN A 15 6.80 13.83 2.72
C GLN A 15 6.51 13.53 4.20
N ALA A 16 6.00 14.50 4.96
CA ALA A 16 5.67 14.33 6.37
C ALA A 16 4.53 13.33 6.59
N ASP A 17 3.57 13.25 5.66
CA ASP A 17 2.47 12.28 5.73
C ASP A 17 2.96 10.83 5.59
N LEU A 18 4.13 10.64 4.99
CA LEU A 18 4.75 9.34 4.70
C LEU A 18 5.95 9.06 5.59
N TYR A 19 6.00 9.70 6.76
CA TYR A 19 7.03 9.47 7.76
C TYR A 19 7.13 7.98 8.13
N GLY A 20 8.37 7.47 8.14
CA GLY A 20 8.67 6.04 8.25
C GLY A 20 9.21 5.58 9.61
N GLY A 21 9.34 6.48 10.60
CA GLY A 21 10.02 6.21 11.87
C GLY A 21 11.50 6.59 11.85
N GLU A 22 12.08 6.87 13.03
CA GLU A 22 13.52 7.11 13.21
C GLU A 22 14.28 5.82 13.54
N THR A 23 13.61 4.79 14.06
CA THR A 23 14.24 3.51 14.47
C THR A 23 13.67 2.31 13.70
N GLU A 24 14.41 1.20 13.74
CA GLU A 24 13.98 -0.07 13.15
C GLU A 24 12.65 -0.55 13.77
N GLU A 25 12.48 -0.38 15.08
CA GLU A 25 11.26 -0.74 15.80
C GLU A 25 10.06 0.11 15.36
N GLU A 26 10.25 1.41 15.19
CA GLU A 26 9.19 2.32 14.71
C GLU A 26 8.78 1.99 13.28
N ALA A 27 9.76 1.76 12.39
CA ALA A 27 9.50 1.36 11.01
C ALA A 27 8.77 0.01 10.94
N ALA A 28 9.19 -0.97 11.75
CA ALA A 28 8.53 -2.26 11.85
C ALA A 28 7.10 -2.15 12.39
N ALA A 29 6.86 -1.25 13.36
CA ALA A 29 5.52 -0.98 13.88
C ALA A 29 4.62 -0.37 12.79
N ILE A 30 5.10 0.63 12.05
CA ILE A 30 4.34 1.23 10.93
C ILE A 30 3.99 0.16 9.89
N PHE A 31 4.96 -0.65 9.48
CA PHE A 31 4.75 -1.74 8.53
C PHE A 31 3.68 -2.74 9.01
N ARG A 32 3.78 -3.20 10.26
CA ARG A 32 2.82 -4.12 10.86
C ARG A 32 1.43 -3.49 10.99
N ASN A 33 1.34 -2.22 11.33
CA ASN A 33 0.07 -1.51 11.46
C ASN A 33 -0.63 -1.42 10.09
N VAL A 34 0.09 -1.09 9.01
CA VAL A 34 -0.47 -1.11 7.65
C VAL A 34 -1.03 -2.49 7.31
N LEU A 35 -0.28 -3.56 7.52
CA LEU A 35 -0.75 -4.93 7.27
C LEU A 35 -1.94 -5.32 8.16
N ASN A 36 -2.01 -4.76 9.37
CA ASN A 36 -3.13 -4.93 10.28
C ASN A 36 -4.29 -3.97 10.04
N ASN A 37 -4.30 -3.24 8.93
CA ASN A 37 -5.37 -2.31 8.64
C ASN A 37 -5.52 -1.19 9.73
N GLU A 38 -4.42 -0.84 10.40
CA GLU A 38 -4.30 0.11 11.51
C GLU A 38 -3.37 1.30 11.19
N GLY A 39 -2.89 1.40 9.94
CA GLY A 39 -2.08 2.53 9.47
C GLY A 39 -2.87 3.83 9.32
N SER A 40 -2.16 4.94 9.10
CA SER A 40 -2.81 6.22 8.78
C SER A 40 -3.41 6.19 7.37
N PRO A 41 -4.45 6.99 7.06
CA PRO A 41 -5.00 7.08 5.71
C PRO A 41 -3.93 7.36 4.65
N ALA A 42 -2.95 8.22 4.94
CA ALA A 42 -1.83 8.51 4.03
C ALA A 42 -0.97 7.27 3.75
N GLN A 43 -0.66 6.47 4.78
CA GLN A 43 0.10 5.22 4.64
C GLN A 43 -0.67 4.21 3.80
N PHE A 44 -1.99 4.07 4.02
CA PHE A 44 -2.83 3.22 3.16
C PHE A 44 -2.86 3.68 1.71
N GLU A 45 -3.02 4.97 1.48
CA GLU A 45 -3.12 5.51 0.13
C GLU A 45 -1.82 5.27 -0.66
N VAL A 46 -0.64 5.51 -0.07
CA VAL A 46 0.63 5.28 -0.77
C VAL A 46 0.90 3.79 -0.99
N VAL A 47 0.60 2.94 -0.01
CA VAL A 47 0.87 1.49 -0.11
C VAL A 47 0.00 0.87 -1.19
N THR A 48 -1.29 1.23 -1.23
CA THR A 48 -2.22 0.71 -2.25
C THR A 48 -1.95 1.28 -3.64
N ALA A 49 -1.39 2.50 -3.74
CA ALA A 49 -0.93 3.05 -5.02
C ALA A 49 0.23 2.22 -5.60
N ASN A 50 1.28 2.02 -4.80
CA ASN A 50 2.47 1.28 -5.24
C ASN A 50 2.16 -0.19 -5.52
N ALA A 51 1.38 -0.84 -4.64
CA ALA A 51 0.96 -2.22 -4.82
C ALA A 51 0.03 -2.37 -6.03
N GLY A 52 -0.93 -1.46 -6.23
CA GLY A 52 -1.81 -1.47 -7.40
C GLY A 52 -1.04 -1.32 -8.71
N LEU A 53 -0.06 -0.43 -8.76
CA LEU A 53 0.82 -0.31 -9.92
C LEU A 53 1.64 -1.59 -10.17
N ALA A 54 2.18 -2.20 -9.12
CA ALA A 54 2.89 -3.48 -9.23
C ALA A 54 1.99 -4.61 -9.76
N ILE A 55 0.74 -4.69 -9.28
CA ILE A 55 -0.26 -5.64 -9.78
C ILE A 55 -0.57 -5.37 -11.26
N HIS A 56 -0.74 -4.12 -11.65
CA HIS A 56 -1.00 -3.75 -13.04
C HIS A 56 0.16 -4.13 -13.98
N CYS A 57 1.42 -4.01 -13.52
CA CYS A 57 2.57 -4.51 -14.27
C CYS A 57 2.51 -6.03 -14.52
N LEU A 58 1.91 -6.80 -13.60
CA LEU A 58 1.69 -8.24 -13.76
C LEU A 58 0.41 -8.57 -14.55
N LYS A 59 -0.57 -7.67 -14.54
CA LYS A 59 -1.89 -7.81 -15.16
C LYS A 59 -2.19 -6.64 -16.10
N PRO A 60 -1.46 -6.46 -17.21
CA PRO A 60 -1.58 -5.27 -18.06
C PRO A 60 -2.97 -5.13 -18.75
N GLY A 61 -3.78 -6.19 -18.77
CA GLY A 61 -5.15 -6.15 -19.28
C GLY A 61 -6.20 -5.66 -18.27
N SER A 62 -5.84 -5.52 -16.99
CA SER A 62 -6.71 -4.95 -15.95
C SER A 62 -6.50 -3.44 -15.85
N SER A 63 -7.55 -2.68 -15.53
CA SER A 63 -7.39 -1.25 -15.27
C SER A 63 -6.51 -1.01 -14.05
N LEU A 64 -5.84 0.14 -13.99
CA LEU A 64 -5.00 0.47 -12.83
C LEU A 64 -5.86 0.66 -11.58
N GLU A 65 -7.08 1.18 -11.73
CA GLU A 65 -8.07 1.34 -10.69
C GLU A 65 -8.48 0.00 -10.07
N ASP A 66 -8.77 -1.02 -10.90
CA ASP A 66 -9.09 -2.37 -10.42
C ASP A 66 -7.91 -2.99 -9.67
N CYS A 67 -6.69 -2.76 -10.14
CA CYS A 67 -5.48 -3.25 -9.48
C CYS A 67 -5.25 -2.57 -8.12
N ILE A 68 -5.54 -1.26 -8.01
CA ILE A 68 -5.50 -0.53 -6.73
C ILE A 68 -6.58 -1.06 -5.78
N GLU A 69 -7.79 -1.36 -6.26
CA GLU A 69 -8.83 -1.94 -5.41
C GLU A 69 -8.48 -3.37 -4.96
N GLU A 70 -7.83 -4.17 -5.81
CA GLU A 70 -7.27 -5.47 -5.41
C GLU A 70 -6.22 -5.31 -4.29
N ALA A 71 -5.33 -4.31 -4.37
CA ALA A 71 -4.38 -4.01 -3.32
C ALA A 71 -5.08 -3.58 -2.01
N LYS A 72 -6.12 -2.73 -2.09
CA LYS A 72 -6.94 -2.32 -0.93
C LYS A 72 -7.63 -3.52 -0.28
N GLU A 73 -8.24 -4.38 -1.09
CA GLU A 73 -8.90 -5.60 -0.61
C GLU A 73 -7.90 -6.51 0.10
N SER A 74 -6.67 -6.65 -0.42
CA SER A 74 -5.63 -7.52 0.17
C SER A 74 -5.25 -7.09 1.60
N LEU A 75 -5.21 -5.78 1.87
CA LEU A 75 -5.02 -5.24 3.22
C LEU A 75 -6.27 -5.44 4.10
N ARG A 76 -7.46 -5.09 3.60
CA ARG A 76 -8.72 -5.18 4.35
C ARG A 76 -9.05 -6.62 4.76
N SER A 77 -8.82 -7.58 3.86
CA SER A 77 -9.05 -9.01 4.06
C SER A 77 -7.97 -9.70 4.88
N LYS A 78 -6.89 -8.97 5.25
CA LYS A 78 -5.70 -9.50 5.94
C LYS A 78 -4.90 -10.52 5.13
N ARG A 79 -5.16 -10.70 3.83
CA ARG A 79 -4.35 -11.59 2.98
C ARG A 79 -2.90 -11.13 2.88
N ALA A 80 -2.66 -9.82 2.85
CA ALA A 80 -1.30 -9.27 2.88
C ALA A 80 -0.56 -9.67 4.18
N LEU A 81 -1.23 -9.57 5.33
CA LEU A 81 -0.67 -9.99 6.62
C LEU A 81 -0.38 -11.50 6.65
N GLN A 82 -1.32 -12.31 6.16
CA GLN A 82 -1.15 -13.77 6.09
C GLN A 82 0.03 -14.16 5.18
N ALA A 83 0.18 -13.50 4.03
CA ALA A 83 1.32 -13.72 3.14
C ALA A 83 2.66 -13.40 3.84
N PHE A 84 2.71 -12.29 4.58
CA PHE A 84 3.90 -11.94 5.38
C PHE A 84 4.19 -12.99 6.47
N GLN A 85 3.17 -13.43 7.21
CA GLN A 85 3.32 -14.47 8.24
C GLN A 85 3.86 -15.78 7.64
N ASN A 86 3.36 -16.18 6.47
CA ASN A 86 3.85 -17.39 5.78
C ASN A 86 5.29 -17.27 5.30
N LEU A 87 5.77 -16.05 5.00
CA LEU A 87 7.15 -15.81 4.57
C LEU A 87 8.16 -15.91 5.72
N VAL A 88 7.76 -15.49 6.92
CA VAL A 88 8.64 -15.41 8.10
C VAL A 88 8.61 -16.66 8.98
N ASN A 89 7.66 -17.57 8.75
CA ASN A 89 7.57 -18.88 9.40
C ASN A 89 8.44 -19.91 8.67
#